data_AF-A0A1H2YX75-F1
#
_entry.id   AF-A0A1H2YX75-F1
#
_cell.length_a   1.000
_cell.length_b   1.000
_cell.length_c   1.000
_cell.angle_alpha   90.00
_cell.angle_beta   90.00
_cell.angle_gamma   90.00
#
_symmetry.space_group_name_H-M   'P 1'
#
loop_
_entity.id
_entity.type
_entity.pdbx_description
1 polymer ?
#
loop_
_entity_poly.entity_id
_entity_poly.type
_entity_poly.pdbx_seq_one_letter_code
_entity_poly.pdbx_strand_id
1 'polypeptide(L)' 'MKLALLTIGLLLLAFAGIAIKIWGKKDGEFAGTCASQSPFLNKEGEACGFCGKLPSEQDCKKDSVTQ' A
#
# COMPACT_ATOMS: atom_id res chain seq x y z
N MET A 1 30.86 6.51 8.00
CA MET A 1 30.91 5.34 7.08
C MET A 1 30.21 4.10 7.64
N LYS A 2 30.47 3.65 8.88
CA LYS A 2 29.80 2.48 9.50
C LYS A 2 28.27 2.57 9.52
N LEU A 3 27.70 3.72 9.93
CA LEU A 3 26.26 3.94 9.93
C LEU A 3 25.65 3.94 8.52
N ALA A 4 26.39 4.45 7.52
CA ALA A 4 25.95 4.45 6.14
C ALA A 4 25.84 3.03 5.58
N LEU A 5 26.81 2.17 5.87
CA LEU A 5 26.76 0.76 5.45
C LEU A 5 25.60 0.00 6.12
N LEU A 6 25.36 0.26 7.41
CA LEU A 6 24.28 -0.40 8.16
C LEU A 6 22.90 0.05 7.66
N THR A 7 22.72 1.34 7.41
CA THR A 7 21.47 1.90 6.85
C THR A 7 21.19 1.38 5.45
N ILE A 8 22.20 1.35 4.57
CA ILE A 8 22.07 0.77 3.22
C ILE A 8 21.72 -0.72 3.30
N GLY A 9 22.38 -1.48 4.19
CA GLY A 9 22.07 -2.90 4.40
C GLY A 9 20.63 -3.13 4.85
N LEU A 10 20.12 -2.33 5.79
CA LEU A 10 18.75 -2.42 6.27
C LEU A 10 17.73 -2.05 5.17
N LEU A 11 18.03 -1.05 4.36
CA LEU A 11 17.20 -0.65 3.22
C LEU A 11 17.09 -1.80 2.21
N LEU A 12 18.23 -2.38 1.82
CA LEU A 12 18.28 -3.50 0.87
C LEU A 12 17.49 -4.72 1.38
N LEU A 13 17.58 -5.02 2.68
CA LEU A 13 16.80 -6.09 3.30
C LEU A 13 15.30 -5.85 3.17
N ALA A 14 14.83 -4.62 3.42
CA ALA A 14 13.43 -4.26 3.30
C ALA A 14 12.91 -4.42 1.85
N PHE A 15 13.67 -3.91 0.88
CA PHE A 15 13.33 -4.06 -0.54
C PHE A 15 13.35 -5.52 -1.00
N ALA A 16 14.32 -6.31 -0.54
CA ALA A 16 14.38 -7.74 -0.84
C ALA A 16 13.13 -8.48 -0.30
N GLY A 17 12.69 -8.17 0.93
CA GLY A 17 11.47 -8.75 1.49
C GLY A 17 10.21 -8.43 0.70
N ILE A 18 10.08 -7.18 0.22
CA ILE A 18 8.96 -6.76 -0.63
C ILE A 18 9.02 -7.47 -1.99
N ALA A 19 10.20 -7.56 -2.62
CA ALA A 19 10.39 -8.23 -3.90
C ALA A 19 10.00 -9.72 -3.85
N ILE A 20 10.43 -10.44 -2.80
CA ILE A 20 10.08 -11.85 -2.59
C ILE A 20 8.56 -12.00 -2.45
N LYS A 21 7.90 -11.12 -1.70
CA LYS A 21 6.45 -11.15 -1.51
C LYS A 21 5.67 -10.97 -2.81
N ILE A 22 6.13 -10.11 -3.71
CA ILE A 22 5.52 -9.90 -5.03
C ILE A 22 5.70 -11.13 -5.91
N TRP A 23 6.91 -11.71 -5.91
CA TRP A 23 7.22 -12.89 -6.71
C TRP A 23 6.44 -14.14 -6.26
N GLY A 24 6.18 -14.27 -4.95
CA GLY A 24 5.35 -15.33 -4.37
C GLY A 24 3.84 -15.14 -4.57
N LYS A 25 3.39 -14.01 -5.13
CA LYS A 25 1.97 -13.73 -5.31
C LYS A 25 1.54 -14.02 -6.75
N LYS A 26 0.68 -15.03 -6.93
CA LYS A 26 -0.02 -15.26 -8.20
C LYS A 26 -0.77 -13.98 -8.58
N ASP A 27 -0.55 -13.52 -9.81
CA ASP A 27 -1.11 -12.31 -10.45
C ASP A 27 -0.44 -10.97 -10.10
N GLY A 28 0.60 -10.93 -9.26
CA GLY A 28 1.43 -9.73 -9.06
C GLY A 28 0.69 -8.52 -8.46
N GLU A 29 -0.61 -8.62 -8.19
CA GLU A 29 -1.41 -7.54 -7.64
C GLU A 29 -0.99 -7.24 -6.20
N PHE A 30 -0.55 -6.01 -5.95
CA PHE A 30 -0.38 -5.53 -4.60
C PHE A 30 -1.76 -5.47 -3.91
N ALA A 31 -2.05 -6.39 -2.98
CA ALA A 31 -3.23 -6.29 -2.11
C ALA A 31 -3.01 -5.25 -1.01
N GLY A 32 -2.57 -4.07 -1.42
CA GLY A 32 -2.48 -2.92 -0.54
C GLY A 32 -3.89 -2.40 -0.33
N THR A 33 -4.44 -2.64 0.86
CA THR A 33 -5.53 -1.80 1.33
C THR A 33 -5.00 -0.37 1.36
N CYS A 34 -5.75 0.56 0.79
CA CYS A 34 -5.38 1.96 0.78
C CYS A 34 -5.06 2.41 2.22
N ALA A 35 -3.93 3.08 2.47
CA ALA A 35 -3.54 3.48 3.82
C ALA A 35 -4.61 4.36 4.49
N SER A 36 -5.31 5.18 3.70
CA SER A 36 -6.43 6.00 4.14
C SER A 36 -7.70 5.22 4.48
N GLN A 37 -7.75 3.91 4.20
CA GLN A 37 -8.83 3.00 4.59
C GLN A 37 -8.41 2.05 5.72
N SER A 38 -7.19 2.19 6.26
CA SER A 38 -6.77 1.37 7.40
C SER A 38 -7.63 1.74 8.61
N PRO A 39 -8.32 0.79 9.27
CA PRO A 39 -9.12 1.07 10.48
C PRO A 39 -8.25 1.55 11.65
N PHE A 40 -6.93 1.37 11.57
CA PHE A 40 -5.99 1.92 12.54
C PHE A 40 -5.80 3.44 12.38
N LEU A 41 -5.80 3.92 11.12
CA LEU A 41 -5.52 5.32 10.75
C LEU A 41 -6.80 6.12 10.51
N ASN A 42 -7.80 5.54 9.86
CA ASN A 42 -9.09 6.15 9.56
C ASN A 42 -10.15 5.69 10.56
N LYS A 43 -10.14 6.33 11.75
CA LYS A 43 -11.07 6.01 12.84
C LYS A 43 -12.45 6.65 12.66
N GLU A 44 -12.50 7.75 11.93
CA GLU A 44 -13.69 8.57 11.72
C GLU A 44 -14.48 8.13 10.48
N GLY A 45 -13.94 7.18 9.72
CA GLY A 45 -14.59 6.64 8.53
C GLY A 45 -14.61 7.62 7.35
N GLU A 46 -13.59 8.47 7.26
CA GLU A 46 -13.46 9.45 6.18
C GLU A 46 -13.33 8.77 4.82
N ALA A 47 -13.80 9.46 3.78
CA ALA A 47 -13.65 9.01 2.42
C ALA A 47 -12.17 8.91 2.03
N CYS A 48 -11.84 7.90 1.23
CA CYS A 48 -10.50 7.72 0.69
C CYS A 48 -10.04 8.98 -0.06
N GLY A 49 -8.99 9.66 0.41
CA GLY A 49 -8.48 10.89 -0.24
C GLY A 49 -8.02 10.68 -1.70
N PHE A 50 -7.68 9.45 -2.08
CA PHE A 50 -7.31 9.13 -3.46
C PHE A 50 -8.52 9.02 -4.38
N CYS A 51 -9.57 8.26 -4.03
CA CYS A 51 -10.67 7.93 -4.96
C CYS A 51 -12.08 8.22 -4.44
N GLY A 52 -12.23 8.79 -3.25
CA GLY A 52 -13.49 9.23 -2.66
C GLY A 52 -14.39 8.10 -2.14
N LYS A 53 -13.97 6.83 -2.23
CA LYS A 53 -14.76 5.70 -1.71
C LYS A 53 -14.86 5.73 -0.19
N LEU A 54 -15.99 5.28 0.34
CA LEU A 54 -16.16 5.08 1.79
C LEU A 54 -15.50 3.77 2.26
N PRO A 55 -15.20 3.61 3.56
CA PRO A 55 -14.67 2.37 4.14
C PRO A 55 -15.51 1.12 3.84
N SER A 56 -16.83 1.27 3.69
CA SER A 56 -17.76 0.21 3.32
C SER A 56 -17.68 -0.22 1.85
N GLU A 57 -17.03 0.56 0.99
CA GLU A 57 -16.97 0.32 -0.46
C GLU A 57 -15.66 -0.41 -0.82
N GLN A 58 -15.80 -1.55 -1.49
CA GLN A 58 -14.64 -2.37 -1.91
C GLN A 58 -13.88 -1.72 -3.05
N ASP A 59 -14.57 -1.17 -4.05
CA ASP A 59 -13.95 -0.68 -5.27
C ASP A 59 -13.73 0.85 -5.28
N CYS A 60 -12.58 1.28 -5.81
CA CYS A 60 -12.36 2.70 -6.08
C CYS A 60 -13.14 3.11 -7.32
N LYS A 61 -14.00 4.13 -7.18
CA LYS A 61 -14.84 4.64 -8.28
C LYS A 61 -14.10 5.57 -9.26
N LYS A 62 -12.80 5.82 -9.05
CA LYS A 62 -12.05 6.75 -9.90
C LYS A 62 -11.86 6.20 -11.32
N ASP A 63 -11.66 4.89 -11.47
CA ASP A 63 -11.48 4.26 -12.77
C ASP A 63 -12.76 4.22 -13.62
N SER A 64 -13.95 4.36 -13.01
CA SER A 64 -15.25 4.42 -13.70
C SER A 64 -15.75 5.83 -14.03
N VAL A 65 -15.01 6.88 -13.66
CA VAL A 65 -15.34 8.30 -13.96
C VAL A 65 -14.54 8.84 -15.15
N THR A 66 -13.67 8.02 -15.75
CA THR A 66 -13.11 8.31 -17.08
C THR A 66 -13.71 7.35 -18.10
N GLN A 67 -14.99 7.57 -18.40
CA GLN A 67 -15.50 7.51 -19.77
C GLN A 67 -16.38 8.73 -20.01
#